data_AF-V7IAK1-F1
#
_entry.id   AF-V7IAK1-F1
#
_cell.length_a   1.000
_cell.length_b   1.000
_cell.length_c   1.000
_cell.angle_alpha   90.00
_cell.angle_beta   90.00
_cell.angle_gamma   90.00
#
_symmetry.space_group_name_H-M   'P 1'
#
loop_
_entity.id
_entity.type
_entity.pdbx_description
1 polymer ?
#
loop_
_entity_poly.entity_id
_entity_poly.type
_entity_poly.pdbx_seq_one_letter_code
_entity_poly.pdbx_strand_id
1 'polypeptide(L)' 'MHELEAAARRLEGKDVSFICLDCMGCTAEMKRRVSETEGRPVILQWTLIARLAD' A
#
# COMPACT_ATOMS: atom_id res chain seq x y z
N MET A 1 9.69 6.54 7.94
CA MET A 1 9.51 5.07 8.04
C MET A 1 8.37 4.72 9.00
N HIS A 2 8.42 5.19 10.26
CA HIS A 2 7.36 4.99 11.27
C HIS A 2 5.97 5.50 10.85
N GLU A 3 5.91 6.55 10.03
CA GLU A 3 4.65 7.16 9.59
C GLU A 3 3.85 6.29 8.63
N LEU A 4 4.51 5.44 7.83
CA LEU A 4 3.84 4.62 6.82
C LEU A 4 3.05 3.49 7.47
N GLU A 5 3.67 2.80 8.43
CA GLU A 5 3.02 1.74 9.21
C GLU A 5 1.91 2.33 10.10
N ALA A 6 2.13 3.51 10.68
CA ALA A 6 1.09 4.21 11.42
C ALA A 6 -0.10 4.61 10.54
N ALA A 7 0.14 5.04 9.29
CA ALA A 7 -0.91 5.33 8.33
C ALA A 7 -1.66 4.06 7.89
N ALA A 8 -0.93 2.95 7.71
CA ALA A 8 -1.48 1.66 7.36
C ALA A 8 -2.47 1.16 8.44
N ARG A 9 -2.07 1.22 9.72
CA ARG A 9 -2.93 0.83 10.85
C ARG A 9 -4.24 1.62 10.95
N ARG A 10 -4.31 2.83 10.41
CA ARG A 10 -5.57 3.61 10.34
C ARG A 10 -6.61 3.01 9.39
N LEU A 11 -6.25 1.94 8.68
CA LEU A 11 -7.13 1.16 7.81
C LEU A 11 -7.65 -0.11 8.49
N GLU A 12 -7.24 -0.40 9.72
CA GLU A 12 -7.83 -1.47 10.52
C GLU A 12 -9.33 -1.24 10.71
N GLY A 13 -10.12 -2.30 10.56
CA GLY A 13 -11.59 -2.26 10.68
C GLY A 13 -12.32 -1.57 9.53
N LYS A 14 -11.62 -1.05 8.51
CA LYS A 14 -12.23 -0.52 7.29
C LYS A 14 -12.33 -1.61 6.23
N ASP A 15 -13.47 -1.67 5.56
CA ASP A 15 -13.66 -2.53 4.39
C ASP A 15 -12.99 -1.89 3.17
N VAL A 16 -11.71 -2.23 2.96
CA VAL A 16 -10.90 -1.72 1.85
C VAL A 16 -10.33 -2.88 1.04
N SER A 17 -10.48 -2.81 -0.28
CA SER A 17 -10.06 -3.87 -1.18
C SER A 17 -8.54 -3.93 -1.41
N PHE A 18 -7.87 -2.78 -1.34
CA PHE A 18 -6.41 -2.66 -1.48
C PHE A 18 -5.88 -1.33 -0.93
N ILE A 19 -4.55 -1.26 -0.78
CA ILE A 19 -3.81 -0.07 -0.34
C ILE A 19 -2.97 0.45 -1.51
N CYS A 20 -3.12 1.73 -1.86
CA CYS A 20 -2.27 2.39 -2.85
C CYS A 20 -1.22 3.25 -2.15
N LEU A 21 0.07 3.03 -2.44
CA LEU A 21 1.14 3.91 -2.00
C LEU A 21 1.42 4.95 -3.09
N ASP A 22 1.06 6.19 -2.79
CA ASP A 22 1.21 7.35 -3.66
C ASP A 22 2.28 8.30 -3.12
N CYS A 23 3.56 7.96 -3.31
CA CYS A 23 4.63 8.94 -3.26
C CYS A 23 5.82 8.54 -4.15
N MET A 24 6.50 9.53 -4.76
CA MET A 24 7.69 9.30 -5.61
C MET A 24 8.83 8.56 -4.88
N GLY A 25 8.86 8.59 -3.54
CA GLY A 25 9.86 7.93 -2.71
C GLY A 25 9.44 6.56 -2.16
N CYS A 26 8.27 6.02 -2.51
CA CYS A 26 7.83 4.71 -2.01
C CYS A 26 8.56 3.57 -2.73
N THR A 27 9.37 2.82 -1.99
CA THR A 27 10.16 1.71 -2.55
C THR A 27 9.40 0.38 -2.52
N ALA A 28 9.92 -0.63 -3.23
CA ALA A 28 9.42 -1.99 -3.16
C ALA A 28 9.52 -2.58 -1.73
N GLU A 29 10.54 -2.18 -0.96
CA GLU A 29 10.69 -2.58 0.45
C GLU A 29 9.56 -2.01 1.32
N MET A 30 9.22 -0.74 1.14
CA MET A 30 8.12 -0.08 1.85
C MET A 30 6.78 -0.77 1.55
N LYS A 31 6.53 -1.10 0.27
CA LYS A 31 5.38 -1.90 -0.15
C LYS A 31 5.33 -3.25 0.58
N ARG A 32 6.48 -3.96 0.65
CA ARG A 32 6.57 -5.27 1.30
C ARG A 32 6.16 -5.20 2.78
N ARG A 33 6.68 -4.22 3.52
CA ARG A 33 6.38 -4.05 4.95
C ARG A 33 4.92 -3.69 5.23
N VAL A 34 4.34 -2.80 4.43
CA VAL A 34 2.90 -2.49 4.55
C VAL A 34 2.06 -3.72 4.25
N SER A 35 2.44 -4.51 3.24
CA SER A 35 1.75 -5.75 2.90
C SER A 35 1.83 -6.79 4.02
N GLU A 36 2.99 -6.94 4.66
CA GLU A 36 3.20 -7.84 5.81
C GLU A 36 2.38 -7.40 7.04
N THR A 37 2.22 -6.09 7.24
CA THR A 37 1.49 -5.54 8.39
C THR A 37 -0.02 -5.62 8.20
N GLU A 38 -0.52 -5.30 7.00
CA GLU A 38 -1.95 -5.09 6.76
C GLU A 38 -2.69 -6.30 6.20
N GLY A 39 -1.96 -7.32 5.73
CA GLY A 39 -2.49 -8.54 5.13
C GLY A 39 -3.29 -8.34 3.82
N ARG A 40 -3.39 -7.10 3.34
CA ARG A 40 -4.18 -6.70 2.16
C ARG A 40 -3.27 -6.38 0.97
N PRO A 41 -3.78 -6.49 -0.27
CA PRO A 41 -3.00 -6.13 -1.46
C PRO A 41 -2.50 -4.69 -1.39
N VAL A 42 -1.19 -4.50 -1.54
CA VAL A 42 -0.57 -3.17 -1.63
C VAL A 42 -0.07 -2.95 -3.06
N ILE A 43 -0.37 -1.80 -3.63
CA ILE A 43 0.06 -1.40 -4.98
C ILE A 43 0.82 -0.07 -4.93
N LEU A 44 1.72 0.14 -5.88
CA LEU A 44 2.36 1.43 -6.08
C LEU A 44 1.58 2.19 -7.15
N GLN A 45 1.42 3.50 -6.99
CA GLN A 45 0.65 4.36 -7.90
C GLN A 45 0.97 4.12 -9.39
N TRP A 46 2.25 4.02 -9.76
CA TRP A 46 2.69 3.86 -11.15
C TRP A 46 2.39 2.47 -11.72
N THR A 47 2.12 1.50 -10.84
CA THR A 47 1.66 0.16 -11.23
C THR A 47 0.15 0.02 -11.28
N LEU A 48 -0.62 1.04 -10.88
CA LEU A 48 -2.08 0.97 -10.88
C LEU A 48 -2.62 0.85 -12.30
N ILE A 49 -2.12 1.67 -13.22
CA ILE A 49 -2.57 1.64 -14.63
C ILE A 49 -2.34 0.25 -15.24
N ALA A 50 -1.17 -0.34 -15.02
CA ALA A 50 -0.86 -1.69 -15.50
C ALA A 50 -1.78 -2.77 -14.94
N ARG A 51 -2.33 -2.59 -13.72
CA ARG A 51 -3.28 -3.54 -13.11
C ARG A 51 -4.73 -3.33 -13.53
N LEU A 52 -5.09 -2.14 -14.00
CA LEU A 52 -6.45 -1.81 -14.44
C LEU A 52 -6.68 -2.04 -15.93
N ALA A 53 -5.60 -2.07 -16.72
CA ALA A 53 -5.65 -2.24 -18.17
C ALA A 53 -5.56 -3.71 -18.62
N ASP A 54 -5.41 -4.65 -17.69
CA ASP A 54 -5.46 -6.11 -17.90
C ASP A 54 -6.89 -6.66 -17.78
#